data_AF-A0A962Q2P4-F1
#
_entry.id   AF-A0A962Q2P4-F1
#
_cell.length_a   1.000
_cell.length_b   1.000
_cell.length_c   1.000
_cell.angle_alpha   90.00
_cell.angle_beta   90.00
_cell.angle_gamma   90.00
#
_symmetry.space_group_name_H-M   'P 1'
#
loop_
_entity.id
_entity.type
_entity.pdbx_description
1 polymer ?
#
loop_
_entity_poly.entity_id
_entity_poly.type
_entity_poly.pdbx_seq_one_letter_code
_entity_poly.pdbx_strand_id
1 'polypeptide(L)'
;MSEKKSVAAQHRESGFVEAVITRCLSDKGLSARLRRADNPATEYQSWDLLGRMGIDLENDNQRLPFVTVAAAIAKTKAEKNGRLSLGSALAACYEDGNKSDQATARLRRLLACNELEELCRILRPMLALIDSKVDQTLDFTRLLIQLRKFGYNAQSIKAQWAQEFYSQALASVEAAV
;
A
#
# COMPACT_ATOMS: atom_id res chain seq x y z
N MET A 1 9.96 -18.81 18.11
CA MET A 1 10.34 -17.38 18.21
C MET A 1 9.78 -16.51 17.07
N SER A 2 9.40 -17.07 15.91
CA SER A 2 8.85 -16.31 14.77
C SER A 2 7.44 -15.72 14.98
N GLU A 3 6.59 -16.37 15.77
CA GLU A 3 5.17 -15.98 15.89
C GLU A 3 4.96 -14.69 16.71
N LYS A 4 5.63 -14.57 17.87
CA LYS A 4 5.57 -13.36 18.71
C LYS A 4 6.09 -12.11 17.99
N LYS A 5 7.12 -12.26 17.13
CA LYS A 5 7.68 -11.16 16.34
C LYS A 5 6.73 -10.72 15.22
N SER A 6 5.95 -11.66 14.65
CA SER A 6 4.96 -11.37 13.60
C SER A 6 3.74 -10.61 14.14
N VAL A 7 3.21 -11.00 15.31
CA VAL A 7 2.07 -10.32 15.94
C VAL A 7 2.46 -8.91 16.43
N ALA A 8 3.62 -8.76 17.06
CA ALA A 8 4.11 -7.45 17.50
C ALA A 8 4.38 -6.49 16.33
N ALA A 9 4.86 -7.00 15.19
CA ALA A 9 4.96 -6.22 13.96
C ALA A 9 3.57 -5.73 13.53
N GLN A 10 2.60 -6.63 13.38
CA GLN A 10 1.23 -6.28 12.98
C GLN A 10 0.62 -5.17 13.86
N HIS A 11 0.88 -5.18 15.17
CA HIS A 11 0.47 -4.10 16.07
C HIS A 11 1.15 -2.76 15.78
N ARG A 12 2.43 -2.76 15.39
CA ARG A 12 3.16 -1.54 14.97
C ARG A 12 2.63 -0.99 13.65
N GLU A 13 2.37 -1.83 12.65
CA GLU A 13 1.85 -1.35 11.36
C GLU A 13 0.42 -0.83 11.47
N SER A 14 -0.46 -1.56 12.18
CA SER A 14 -1.83 -1.12 12.43
C SER A 14 -1.88 0.18 13.23
N GLY A 15 -1.11 0.26 14.33
CA GLY A 15 -0.99 1.49 15.12
C GLY A 15 -0.42 2.66 14.33
N PHE A 16 0.52 2.40 13.40
CA PHE A 16 1.00 3.45 12.50
C PHE A 16 -0.11 3.95 11.58
N VAL A 17 -0.80 3.05 10.87
CA VAL A 17 -1.86 3.39 9.93
C VAL A 17 -2.99 4.16 10.61
N GLU A 18 -3.45 3.70 11.77
CA GLU A 18 -4.49 4.35 12.55
C GLU A 18 -4.08 5.77 12.98
N ALA A 19 -2.84 5.93 13.45
CA ALA A 19 -2.32 7.24 13.83
C ALA A 19 -2.21 8.20 12.64
N VAL A 20 -1.79 7.72 11.46
CA VAL A 20 -1.72 8.55 10.25
C VAL A 20 -3.12 8.97 9.78
N ILE A 21 -4.08 8.04 9.75
CA ILE A 21 -5.48 8.33 9.41
C ILE A 21 -6.03 9.41 10.34
N THR A 22 -5.94 9.17 11.66
CA THR A 22 -6.47 10.08 12.69
C THR A 22 -5.86 11.49 12.54
N ARG A 23 -4.54 11.58 12.39
CA ARG A 23 -3.87 12.87 12.23
C ARG A 23 -4.20 13.56 10.91
N CYS A 24 -4.38 12.82 9.81
CA CYS A 24 -4.81 13.39 8.54
C CYS A 24 -6.22 14.01 8.61
N LEU A 25 -7.12 13.43 9.42
CA LEU A 25 -8.47 13.97 9.65
C LEU A 25 -8.45 15.26 10.48
N SER A 26 -7.58 15.35 11.49
CA SER A 26 -7.50 16.50 12.40
C SER A 26 -6.54 17.61 11.93
N ASP A 27 -5.50 17.28 11.16
CA ASP A 27 -4.46 18.21 10.72
C ASP A 27 -4.34 18.22 9.19
N LYS A 28 -5.00 19.21 8.57
CA LYS A 28 -4.95 19.44 7.12
C LYS A 28 -3.54 19.80 6.62
N GLY A 29 -2.73 20.44 7.45
CA GLY A 29 -1.35 20.83 7.12
C GLY A 29 -0.44 19.62 7.02
N LEU A 30 -0.52 18.70 7.99
CA LEU A 30 0.14 17.40 7.90
C LEU A 30 -0.33 16.62 6.68
N SER A 31 -1.65 16.54 6.46
CA SER A 31 -2.22 15.84 5.30
C SER A 31 -1.65 16.38 3.97
N ALA A 32 -1.53 17.71 3.82
CA ALA A 32 -0.93 18.32 2.64
C ALA A 32 0.56 17.97 2.48
N ARG A 33 1.35 17.98 3.57
CA ARG A 33 2.77 17.59 3.58
C ARG A 33 2.95 16.12 3.18
N LEU A 34 2.12 15.23 3.69
CA LEU A 34 2.18 13.80 3.35
C LEU A 34 1.84 13.52 1.89
N ARG A 35 0.85 14.22 1.30
CA ARG A 35 0.59 14.11 -0.14
C ARG A 35 1.80 14.51 -0.99
N ARG A 36 2.52 15.55 -0.57
CA ARG A 36 3.76 16.01 -1.25
C ARG A 36 4.93 15.05 -1.01
N ALA A 37 4.99 14.39 0.13
CA ALA A 37 6.05 13.42 0.43
C ALA A 37 6.05 12.21 -0.51
N ASP A 38 5.00 12.02 -1.31
CA ASP A 38 4.97 11.06 -2.42
C ASP A 38 5.99 11.38 -3.53
N ASN A 39 6.48 12.61 -3.61
CA ASN A 39 7.58 12.98 -4.50
C ASN A 39 8.93 12.86 -3.74
N PRO A 40 9.93 12.11 -4.26
CA PRO A 40 11.25 12.00 -3.62
C PRO A 40 11.90 13.34 -3.25
N ALA A 41 11.72 14.38 -4.06
CA ALA A 41 12.30 15.71 -3.81
C ALA A 41 11.69 16.42 -2.59
N THR A 42 10.49 16.02 -2.18
CA THR A 42 9.76 16.61 -1.05
C THR A 42 9.44 15.59 0.03
N GLU A 43 10.08 14.42 0.00
CA GLU A 43 9.85 13.34 0.95
C GLU A 43 10.14 13.77 2.40
N TYR A 44 11.14 14.65 2.60
CA TYR A 44 11.52 15.20 3.90
C TYR A 44 10.37 15.87 4.66
N GLN A 45 9.30 16.28 3.96
CA GLN A 45 8.10 16.85 4.60
C GLN A 45 7.36 15.83 5.48
N SER A 46 7.63 14.53 5.32
CA SER A 46 7.11 13.46 6.18
C SER A 46 7.99 13.14 7.40
N TRP A 47 9.25 13.60 7.43
CA TRP A 47 10.25 13.13 8.40
C TRP A 47 9.91 13.47 9.85
N ASP A 48 9.26 14.60 10.12
CA ASP A 48 8.78 14.94 11.48
C ASP A 48 7.79 13.89 12.00
N LEU A 49 6.82 13.46 11.17
CA LEU A 49 5.87 12.41 11.52
C LEU A 49 6.59 11.07 11.73
N LEU A 50 7.40 10.66 10.75
CA LEU A 50 8.08 9.37 10.75
C LEU A 50 9.05 9.25 11.94
N GLY A 51 9.85 10.29 12.20
CA GLY A 51 10.79 10.35 13.32
C GLY A 51 10.09 10.30 14.68
N ARG A 52 8.98 11.05 14.86
CA ARG A 52 8.15 10.98 16.09
C ARG A 52 7.54 9.60 16.33
N MET A 53 7.39 8.79 15.28
CA MET A 53 6.88 7.42 15.35
C MET A 53 7.99 6.37 15.44
N GLY A 54 9.24 6.79 15.64
CA GLY A 54 10.39 5.91 15.81
C GLY A 54 10.77 5.14 14.54
N ILE A 55 10.49 5.72 13.36
CA ILE A 55 10.96 5.18 12.08
C ILE A 55 12.37 5.70 11.84
N ASP A 56 13.28 4.77 11.60
CA ASP A 56 14.65 5.08 11.19
C ASP A 56 14.64 5.66 9.76
N LEU A 57 15.04 6.91 9.64
CA LEU A 57 15.01 7.67 8.39
C LEU A 57 16.22 7.36 7.48
N GLU A 58 17.32 6.88 8.05
CA GLU A 58 18.51 6.50 7.28
C GLU A 58 18.36 5.10 6.66
N ASN A 59 17.46 4.30 7.21
CA ASN A 59 17.19 2.96 6.73
C ASN A 59 16.01 2.95 5.76
N ASP A 60 16.30 2.83 4.46
CA ASP A 60 15.31 2.78 3.39
C ASP A 60 14.27 1.66 3.54
N ASN A 61 14.67 0.52 4.12
CA ASN A 61 13.75 -0.58 4.43
C ASN A 61 12.74 -0.26 5.53
N GLN A 62 12.98 0.81 6.30
CA GLN A 62 12.03 1.39 7.23
C GLN A 62 11.37 2.64 6.65
N ARG A 63 12.12 3.58 6.07
CA ARG A 63 11.57 4.85 5.58
C ARG A 63 10.58 4.67 4.42
N LEU A 64 10.97 3.94 3.37
CA LEU A 64 10.21 3.88 2.11
C LEU A 64 8.82 3.23 2.23
N PRO A 65 8.64 2.11 2.97
CA PRO A 65 7.32 1.52 3.18
C PRO A 65 6.36 2.49 3.87
N PHE A 66 6.84 3.15 4.93
CA PHE A 66 6.01 3.99 5.78
C PHE A 66 5.62 5.29 5.09
N VAL A 67 6.55 5.95 4.37
CA VAL A 67 6.19 7.16 3.60
C VAL A 67 5.25 6.84 2.45
N THR A 68 5.45 5.72 1.75
CA THR A 68 4.56 5.30 0.64
C THR A 68 3.12 5.11 1.13
N VAL A 69 2.94 4.43 2.27
CA VAL A 69 1.61 4.20 2.85
C VAL A 69 1.02 5.49 3.43
N ALA A 70 1.81 6.31 4.12
CA ALA A 70 1.33 7.57 4.69
C ALA A 70 0.88 8.56 3.61
N ALA A 71 1.63 8.66 2.51
CA ALA A 71 1.27 9.47 1.36
C ALA A 71 -0.03 8.98 0.71
N ALA A 72 -0.18 7.67 0.54
CA ALA A 72 -1.41 7.06 0.01
C ALA A 72 -2.62 7.36 0.88
N ILE A 73 -2.54 7.16 2.20
CA ILE A 73 -3.60 7.50 3.16
C ILE A 73 -4.00 8.99 3.04
N ALA A 74 -3.01 9.89 2.96
CA ALA A 74 -3.29 11.31 2.86
C ALA A 74 -3.99 11.69 1.55
N LYS A 75 -3.64 11.03 0.43
CA LYS A 75 -4.28 11.24 -0.87
C LYS A 75 -5.73 10.75 -0.87
N THR A 76 -5.94 9.53 -0.37
CA THR A 76 -7.28 8.91 -0.35
C THR A 76 -8.23 9.56 0.63
N LYS A 77 -7.71 10.35 1.59
CA LYS A 77 -8.50 10.93 2.70
C LYS A 77 -9.28 9.85 3.46
N ALA A 78 -8.70 8.66 3.58
CA ALA A 78 -9.33 7.54 4.24
C ALA A 78 -9.73 7.90 5.68
N GLU A 79 -10.99 7.60 6.04
CA GLU A 79 -11.50 7.80 7.41
C GLU A 79 -11.16 6.63 8.34
N LYS A 80 -10.89 5.45 7.76
CA LYS A 80 -10.52 4.22 8.46
C LYS A 80 -9.71 3.30 7.55
N ASN A 81 -9.00 2.34 8.14
CA ASN A 81 -8.32 1.31 7.36
C ASN A 81 -9.36 0.46 6.62
N GLY A 82 -9.08 0.15 5.36
CA GLY A 82 -9.95 -0.64 4.52
C GLY A 82 -9.76 -2.15 4.67
N ARG A 83 -10.39 -2.89 3.75
CA ARG A 83 -10.27 -4.35 3.64
C ARG A 83 -9.88 -4.81 2.24
N LEU A 84 -9.84 -3.88 1.28
CA LEU A 84 -9.54 -4.21 -0.10
C LEU A 84 -8.05 -4.51 -0.24
N SER A 85 -7.73 -5.68 -0.76
CA SER A 85 -6.36 -6.11 -1.02
C SER A 85 -5.79 -5.42 -2.26
N LEU A 86 -4.46 -5.33 -2.38
CA LEU A 86 -3.83 -4.64 -3.50
C LEU A 86 -4.14 -5.31 -4.85
N GLY A 87 -4.10 -6.65 -4.91
CA GLY A 87 -4.37 -7.37 -6.15
C GLY A 87 -5.82 -7.20 -6.62
N SER A 88 -6.77 -7.31 -5.69
CA SER A 88 -8.20 -7.11 -5.99
C SER A 88 -8.53 -5.65 -6.31
N ALA A 89 -7.84 -4.69 -5.68
CA ALA A 89 -8.00 -3.28 -6.02
C ALA A 89 -7.52 -2.96 -7.43
N LEU A 90 -6.39 -3.53 -7.84
CA LEU A 90 -5.85 -3.30 -9.18
C LEU A 90 -6.76 -3.86 -10.27
N ALA A 91 -7.34 -5.04 -10.07
CA ALA A 91 -8.33 -5.59 -10.98
C ALA A 91 -9.60 -4.72 -11.01
N ALA A 92 -10.10 -4.26 -9.86
CA ALA A 92 -11.28 -3.39 -9.77
C ALA A 92 -11.13 -2.02 -10.45
N CYS A 93 -9.91 -1.57 -10.80
CA CYS A 93 -9.70 -0.34 -11.57
C CYS A 93 -10.20 -0.41 -13.02
N TYR A 94 -10.55 -1.60 -13.52
CA TYR A 94 -10.87 -1.86 -14.92
C TYR A 94 -12.22 -2.59 -15.03
N GLU A 95 -13.03 -2.23 -16.03
CA GLU A 95 -14.35 -2.83 -16.26
C GLU A 95 -14.27 -4.35 -16.49
N ASP A 96 -13.30 -4.78 -17.32
CA ASP A 96 -13.02 -6.21 -17.56
C ASP A 96 -12.23 -6.88 -16.42
N GLY A 97 -11.98 -6.17 -15.33
CA GLY A 97 -11.28 -6.66 -14.16
C GLY A 97 -9.89 -7.22 -14.52
N ASN A 98 -9.66 -8.47 -14.12
CA ASN A 98 -8.42 -9.19 -14.38
C ASN A 98 -8.27 -9.74 -15.81
N LYS A 99 -9.28 -9.59 -16.67
CA LYS A 99 -9.19 -9.91 -18.09
C LYS A 99 -8.65 -8.73 -18.91
N SER A 100 -8.55 -7.55 -18.32
CA SER A 100 -7.96 -6.38 -18.97
C SER A 100 -6.45 -6.58 -19.20
N ASP A 101 -6.00 -6.36 -20.43
CA ASP A 101 -4.57 -6.35 -20.79
C ASP A 101 -3.81 -5.28 -20.01
N GLN A 102 -4.44 -4.13 -19.77
CA GLN A 102 -3.83 -3.04 -19.00
C GLN A 102 -3.67 -3.41 -17.53
N ALA A 103 -4.69 -4.04 -16.92
CA ALA A 103 -4.62 -4.53 -15.55
C ALA A 103 -3.53 -5.59 -15.40
N THR A 104 -3.48 -6.54 -16.33
CA THR A 104 -2.48 -7.62 -16.37
C THR A 104 -1.06 -7.07 -16.54
N ALA A 105 -0.85 -6.10 -17.43
CA ALA A 105 0.44 -5.46 -17.62
C ALA A 105 0.93 -4.74 -16.35
N ARG A 106 0.04 -4.07 -15.62
CA ARG A 106 0.37 -3.41 -14.33
C ARG A 106 0.73 -4.42 -13.26
N LEU A 107 -0.04 -5.51 -13.15
CA LEU A 107 0.28 -6.59 -12.23
C LEU A 107 1.67 -7.16 -12.57
N ARG A 108 1.94 -7.51 -13.82
CA ARG A 108 3.25 -8.03 -14.24
C ARG A 108 4.39 -7.08 -13.90
N ARG A 109 4.20 -5.77 -14.09
CA ARG A 109 5.21 -4.77 -13.71
C ARG A 109 5.48 -4.74 -12.22
N LEU A 110 4.42 -4.87 -11.40
CA LEU A 110 4.52 -4.95 -9.94
C LEU A 110 5.27 -6.22 -9.52
N LEU A 111 4.92 -7.38 -10.08
CA LEU A 111 5.55 -8.66 -9.76
C LEU A 111 7.01 -8.76 -10.23
N ALA A 112 7.40 -7.98 -11.25
CA ALA A 112 8.76 -7.93 -11.75
C ALA A 112 9.73 -7.14 -10.84
N CYS A 113 9.24 -6.35 -9.88
CA CYS A 113 10.11 -5.56 -8.99
C CYS A 113 11.00 -6.46 -8.14
N ASN A 114 12.29 -6.18 -8.04
CA ASN A 114 13.20 -6.97 -7.20
C ASN A 114 13.62 -6.23 -5.93
N GLU A 115 13.63 -4.90 -6.01
CA GLU A 115 14.05 -4.04 -4.90
C GLU A 115 12.86 -3.26 -4.32
N LEU A 116 12.91 -3.02 -3.01
CA LEU A 116 11.87 -2.29 -2.29
C LEU A 116 11.70 -0.85 -2.80
N GLU A 117 12.81 -0.19 -3.17
CA GLU A 117 12.77 1.17 -3.70
C GLU A 117 12.04 1.23 -5.05
N GLU A 118 12.36 0.30 -5.95
CA GLU A 118 11.68 0.15 -7.23
C GLU A 118 10.18 -0.11 -7.03
N LEU A 119 9.86 -1.03 -6.13
CA LEU A 119 8.48 -1.36 -5.79
C LEU A 119 7.71 -0.14 -5.28
N CYS A 120 8.26 0.61 -4.33
CA CYS A 120 7.64 1.83 -3.81
C CYS A 120 7.42 2.85 -4.94
N ARG A 121 8.39 3.04 -5.84
CA ARG A 121 8.29 3.97 -6.97
C ARG A 121 7.12 3.63 -7.91
N ILE A 122 6.88 2.35 -8.18
CA ILE A 122 5.79 1.89 -9.05
C ILE A 122 4.44 1.89 -8.33
N LEU A 123 4.44 1.65 -7.02
CA LEU A 123 3.22 1.68 -6.22
C LEU A 123 2.62 3.08 -6.14
N ARG A 124 3.42 4.14 -6.03
CA ARG A 124 2.91 5.51 -5.91
C ARG A 124 1.88 5.91 -6.99
N PRO A 125 2.17 5.77 -8.30
CA PRO A 125 1.16 6.04 -9.34
C PRO A 125 0.05 4.99 -9.38
N MET A 126 0.32 3.74 -8.98
CA MET A 126 -0.70 2.69 -8.92
C MET A 126 -1.74 2.94 -7.84
N LEU A 127 -1.31 3.38 -6.65
CA LEU A 127 -2.19 3.73 -5.53
C LEU A 127 -3.03 4.96 -5.87
N ALA A 128 -2.47 5.94 -6.59
CA ALA A 128 -3.25 7.08 -7.09
C ALA A 128 -4.31 6.65 -8.12
N LEU A 129 -3.99 5.70 -9.00
CA LEU A 129 -4.99 5.12 -9.92
C LEU A 129 -6.12 4.43 -9.15
N ILE A 130 -5.78 3.57 -8.19
CA ILE A 130 -6.76 2.85 -7.34
C ILE A 130 -7.68 3.86 -6.65
N ASP A 131 -7.11 4.88 -6.01
CA ASP A 131 -7.88 5.94 -5.35
C ASP A 131 -8.87 6.65 -6.30
N SER A 132 -8.48 6.87 -7.56
CA SER A 132 -9.34 7.53 -8.55
C SER A 132 -10.43 6.65 -9.17
N LYS A 133 -10.33 5.32 -9.01
CA LYS A 133 -11.17 4.35 -9.73
C LYS A 133 -11.99 3.45 -8.82
N VAL A 134 -11.59 3.31 -7.56
CA VAL A 134 -12.16 2.32 -6.64
C VAL A 134 -12.60 3.02 -5.37
N ASP A 135 -13.90 2.98 -5.10
CA ASP A 135 -14.49 3.62 -3.90
C ASP A 135 -14.11 2.92 -2.60
N GLN A 136 -13.78 1.62 -2.66
CA GLN A 136 -13.40 0.83 -1.49
C GLN A 136 -11.97 1.14 -1.06
N THR A 137 -11.81 1.49 0.22
CA THR A 137 -10.49 1.76 0.80
C THR A 137 -9.61 0.51 0.85
N LEU A 138 -8.33 0.69 0.53
CA LEU A 138 -7.30 -0.33 0.67
C LEU A 138 -7.05 -0.72 2.13
N ASP A 139 -6.67 -1.97 2.35
CA ASP A 139 -6.06 -2.41 3.60
C ASP A 139 -4.60 -1.93 3.66
N PHE A 140 -4.41 -0.69 4.13
CA PHE A 140 -3.11 -0.05 4.29
C PHE A 140 -2.23 -0.74 5.32
N THR A 141 -2.83 -1.36 6.35
CA THR A 141 -2.09 -2.14 7.35
C THR A 141 -1.44 -3.34 6.68
N ARG A 142 -2.21 -4.11 5.91
CA ARG A 142 -1.71 -5.26 5.17
C ARG A 142 -0.67 -4.86 4.13
N LEU A 143 -0.91 -3.78 3.39
CA LEU A 143 0.06 -3.24 2.43
C LEU A 143 1.38 -2.88 3.12
N LEU A 144 1.34 -2.17 4.25
CA LEU A 144 2.54 -1.80 5.00
C LEU A 144 3.33 -3.03 5.47
N ILE A 145 2.64 -4.05 6.00
CA ILE A 145 3.25 -5.33 6.40
C ILE A 145 3.98 -5.97 5.20
N GLN A 146 3.33 -6.01 4.04
CA GLN A 146 3.89 -6.61 2.83
C GLN A 146 5.13 -5.84 2.37
N LEU A 147 5.08 -4.50 2.33
CA LEU A 147 6.23 -3.68 1.94
C LEU A 147 7.42 -3.86 2.88
N ARG A 148 7.20 -3.88 4.20
CA ARG A 148 8.26 -4.14 5.18
C ARG A 148 8.88 -5.53 5.07
N LYS A 149 8.12 -6.52 4.60
CA LYS A 149 8.55 -7.91 4.42
C LYS A 149 9.15 -8.16 3.04
N PHE A 150 9.04 -7.22 2.10
CA PHE A 150 9.39 -7.45 0.70
C PHE A 150 10.85 -7.87 0.52
N GLY A 151 11.80 -7.20 1.18
CA GLY A 151 13.24 -7.49 1.04
C GLY A 151 13.67 -8.91 1.44
N TYR A 152 12.85 -9.67 2.18
CA TYR A 152 13.16 -11.05 2.58
C TYR A 152 12.02 -12.04 2.34
N ASN A 153 10.89 -11.60 1.79
CA ASN A 153 9.73 -12.46 1.50
C ASN A 153 9.02 -12.08 0.19
N ALA A 154 9.75 -11.48 -0.76
CA ALA A 154 9.21 -10.95 -2.01
C ALA A 154 8.35 -11.97 -2.77
N GLN A 155 8.80 -13.22 -2.92
CA GLN A 155 8.07 -14.24 -3.70
C GLN A 155 6.70 -14.57 -3.11
N SER A 156 6.61 -14.72 -1.78
CA SER A 156 5.32 -14.97 -1.11
C SER A 156 4.36 -13.79 -1.28
N ILE A 157 4.86 -12.56 -1.14
CA ILE A 157 4.06 -11.34 -1.30
C ILE A 157 3.55 -11.19 -2.74
N LYS A 158 4.43 -11.41 -3.72
CA LYS A 158 4.09 -11.41 -5.15
C LYS A 158 3.02 -12.46 -5.47
N ALA A 159 3.16 -13.67 -4.93
CA ALA A 159 2.17 -14.73 -5.09
C ALA A 159 0.81 -14.34 -4.50
N GLN A 160 0.78 -13.72 -3.31
CA GLN A 160 -0.47 -13.23 -2.70
C GLN A 160 -1.16 -12.18 -3.58
N TRP A 161 -0.43 -11.17 -4.07
CA TRP A 161 -1.00 -10.16 -4.96
C TRP A 161 -1.54 -10.75 -6.27
N ALA A 162 -0.83 -11.72 -6.84
CA ALA A 162 -1.30 -12.42 -8.04
C ALA A 162 -2.58 -13.21 -7.77
N GLN A 163 -2.63 -13.97 -6.67
CA GLN A 163 -3.82 -14.74 -6.27
C GLN A 163 -5.02 -13.82 -6.05
N GLU A 164 -4.84 -12.71 -5.34
CA GLU A 164 -5.89 -11.70 -5.11
C GLU A 164 -6.43 -11.10 -6.41
N PHE A 165 -5.54 -10.80 -7.36
CA PHE A 165 -5.90 -10.26 -8.66
C PHE A 165 -6.74 -11.25 -9.48
N TYR A 166 -6.32 -12.52 -9.53
CA TYR A 166 -7.02 -13.54 -10.30
C TYR A 166 -8.25 -14.14 -9.60
N SER A 167 -8.31 -14.10 -8.26
CA SER A 167 -9.46 -14.63 -7.48
C SER A 167 -10.77 -13.87 -7.73
N GLN A 168 -10.72 -12.59 -8.12
CA GLN A 168 -11.91 -11.85 -8.55
C GLN A 168 -12.57 -12.44 -9.82
N ALA A 169 -11.81 -13.13 -10.69
CA ALA A 169 -12.41 -13.83 -11.84
C ALA A 169 -13.24 -15.02 -11.39
N LEU A 170 -12.81 -15.74 -10.36
CA LEU A 170 -13.53 -16.93 -9.88
C LEU A 170 -14.87 -16.54 -9.26
N ALA A 171 -14.90 -15.48 -8.43
CA ALA A 171 -16.15 -15.02 -7.82
C ALA A 171 -17.17 -14.45 -8.83
N SER A 172 -16.71 -13.87 -9.94
CA SER A 172 -17.59 -13.35 -11.01
C SER A 172 -17.99 -14.41 -12.03
N VAL A 173 -17.22 -15.51 -12.18
CA VAL A 173 -17.61 -16.68 -12.97
C VAL A 173 -18.60 -17.56 -12.22
N GLU A 174 -18.43 -17.79 -10.91
CA GLU A 174 -19.39 -18.57 -10.10
C GLU A 174 -20.75 -17.88 -9.94
N ALA A 175 -20.83 -16.55 -9.98
CA ALA A 175 -22.09 -15.82 -9.93
C ALA A 175 -22.86 -15.81 -11.27
N ALA A 176 -22.24 -16.29 -12.36
CA ALA A 176 -22.80 -16.32 -13.71
C ALA A 176 -23.13 -17.75 -14.20
N VAL A 177 -23.01 -18.75 -13.31
CA VAL A 177 -23.37 -20.17 -13.53
C VAL A 177 -24.54 -20.52 -12.62
#